data_AF-A0A6F9B166-F1
#
_entry.id   AF-A0A6F9B166-F1
#
_cell.length_a   1.000
_cell.length_b   1.000
_cell.length_c   1.000
_cell.angle_alpha   90.00
_cell.angle_beta   90.00
_cell.angle_gamma   90.00
#
_symmetry.space_group_name_H-M   'P 1'
#
loop_
_entity.id
_entity.type
_entity.pdbx_description
1 polymer ?
#
loop_
_entity_poly.entity_id
_entity_poly.type
_entity_poly.pdbx_seq_one_letter_code
_entity_poly.pdbx_strand_id
1 'polypeptide(L)'
;MSYAEKTEDITKDEWMDKLNNVHIQRADMNRLIMNYLVTEGFKEAAEKFRMESGIEPSVDLDSLDERIKIRELILKGEIQEAIALINSLHPELLDTKRYLYFHLQETESALEFAQTQLAEQGEESRECLTEMERTLALLAFDNPEDEVNQAVLDHENRESTPKLAKLLKLLLWAQNELDQKKVKYPKMTDLSKGTIEDPK
;
A
#
# COMPACT_ATOMS: atom_id res chain seq x y z
N MET A 1 7.98 36.64 30.93
CA MET A 1 8.07 37.19 29.56
C MET A 1 7.91 36.01 28.61
N SER A 2 6.76 35.93 27.95
CA SER A 2 6.49 34.90 26.93
C SER A 2 7.24 35.31 25.67
N TYR A 3 8.27 34.57 25.29
CA TYR A 3 8.85 34.69 23.95
C TYR A 3 7.82 34.11 22.99
N ALA A 4 7.03 34.98 22.36
CA ALA A 4 6.32 34.61 21.16
C ALA A 4 7.39 34.38 20.09
N GLU A 5 7.72 33.12 19.81
CA GLU A 5 8.41 32.75 18.57
C GLU A 5 7.58 33.34 17.42
N LYS A 6 8.11 34.40 16.79
CA LYS A 6 7.58 34.86 15.51
C LYS A 6 7.81 33.70 14.55
N THR A 7 6.74 32.99 14.19
CA THR A 7 6.75 32.08 13.04
C THR A 7 7.06 32.94 11.83
N GLU A 8 8.31 32.92 11.38
CA GLU A 8 8.68 33.55 10.12
C GLU A 8 7.91 32.84 9.01
N ASP A 9 6.98 33.56 8.37
CA ASP A 9 6.23 33.08 7.22
C ASP A 9 7.23 32.79 6.10
N ILE A 10 7.55 31.52 5.88
CA ILE A 10 8.50 31.11 4.84
C ILE A 10 7.80 31.15 3.48
N THR A 11 8.41 31.84 2.53
CA THR A 11 7.91 31.89 1.15
C THR A 11 8.18 30.57 0.42
N LYS A 12 7.45 30.31 -0.67
CA LYS A 12 7.67 29.12 -1.50
C LYS A 12 9.09 29.08 -2.07
N ASP A 13 9.63 30.22 -2.50
CA ASP A 13 10.97 30.28 -3.08
C ASP A 13 12.05 29.96 -2.04
N GLU A 14 11.97 30.55 -0.84
CA GLU A 14 12.88 30.23 0.27
C GLU A 14 12.78 28.77 0.72
N TRP A 15 11.58 28.18 0.67
CA TRP A 15 11.37 26.78 0.95
C TRP A 15 12.02 25.88 -0.10
N MET A 16 11.83 26.19 -1.38
CA MET A 16 12.44 25.46 -2.49
C MET A 16 13.97 25.57 -2.47
N ASP A 17 14.52 26.73 -2.13
CA ASP A 17 15.96 26.91 -1.95
C ASP A 17 16.51 26.04 -0.82
N LYS A 18 15.82 25.99 0.33
CA LYS A 18 16.19 25.08 1.41
C LYS A 18 16.12 23.62 0.97
N LEU A 19 15.08 23.23 0.23
CA LEU A 19 14.89 21.86 -0.25
C LEU A 19 15.95 21.46 -1.28
N ASN A 20 16.31 22.35 -2.21
CA ASN A 20 17.37 22.13 -3.19
C ASN A 20 18.76 22.00 -2.55
N ASN A 21 18.97 22.63 -1.39
CA ASN A 21 20.20 22.51 -0.61
C ASN A 21 20.29 21.18 0.17
N VAL A 22 19.21 20.40 0.27
CA VAL A 22 19.24 19.07 0.88
C VAL A 22 19.84 18.08 -0.13
N HIS A 23 21.06 17.63 0.14
CA HIS A 23 21.70 16.62 -0.69
C HIS A 23 21.27 15.22 -0.29
N ILE A 24 20.57 14.51 -1.17
CA ILE A 24 20.22 13.10 -1.02
C ILE A 24 21.09 12.27 -1.95
N GLN A 25 21.80 11.29 -1.41
CA GLN A 25 22.63 10.42 -2.23
C GLN A 25 21.76 9.52 -3.10
N ARG A 26 22.14 9.35 -4.37
CA ARG A 26 21.47 8.43 -5.30
C ARG A 26 21.40 6.99 -4.75
N ALA A 27 22.43 6.56 -4.03
CA ALA A 27 22.44 5.25 -3.38
C ALA A 27 21.31 5.08 -2.36
N ASP A 28 20.98 6.12 -1.60
CA ASP A 28 19.90 6.07 -0.61
C ASP A 28 18.52 6.06 -1.26
N MET A 29 18.34 6.83 -2.34
CA MET A 29 17.13 6.74 -3.17
C MET A 29 16.96 5.34 -3.77
N ASN A 30 18.02 4.76 -4.31
CA ASN A 30 17.97 3.42 -4.88
C ASN A 30 17.65 2.37 -3.81
N ARG A 31 18.16 2.52 -2.58
CA ARG A 31 17.80 1.64 -1.46
C ARG A 31 16.32 1.75 -1.09
N LEU A 32 15.74 2.95 -1.12
CA LEU A 32 14.30 3.14 -0.88
C LEU A 32 13.46 2.49 -1.97
N ILE A 33 13.85 2.63 -3.24
CA ILE A 33 13.18 1.99 -4.37
C ILE A 33 13.28 0.46 -4.25
N MET A 34 14.48 -0.07 -3.98
CA MET A 34 14.67 -1.51 -3.79
C MET A 34 13.82 -2.04 -2.63
N ASN A 35 13.78 -1.33 -1.49
CA ASN A 35 12.92 -1.69 -0.37
C ASN A 35 11.44 -1.73 -0.77
N TYR A 36 10.98 -0.74 -1.54
CA TYR A 36 9.61 -0.71 -2.04
C TYR A 36 9.30 -1.92 -2.94
N LEU A 37 10.14 -2.19 -3.94
CA LEU A 37 9.94 -3.32 -4.87
C LEU A 37 9.90 -4.66 -4.12
N VAL A 38 10.75 -4.84 -3.11
CA VAL A 38 10.80 -6.07 -2.31
C VAL A 38 9.61 -6.20 -1.36
N THR A 39 9.23 -5.13 -0.66
CA THR A 39 8.10 -5.16 0.28
C THR A 39 6.78 -5.41 -0.45
N GLU A 40 6.57 -4.74 -1.58
CA GLU A 40 5.40 -4.95 -2.45
C GLU A 40 5.48 -6.26 -3.25
N GLY A 41 6.62 -6.96 -3.27
CA GLY A 41 6.75 -8.24 -3.97
C GLY A 41 6.82 -8.12 -5.49
N PHE A 42 7.32 -7.00 -6.03
CA PHE A 42 7.58 -6.81 -7.46
C PHE A 42 8.92 -7.46 -7.86
N LYS A 43 8.98 -8.80 -7.89
CA LYS A 43 10.22 -9.57 -8.12
C LYS A 43 10.95 -9.17 -9.40
N GLU A 44 10.30 -9.21 -10.56
CA GLU A 44 10.94 -8.90 -11.84
C GLU A 44 11.53 -7.48 -11.88
N ALA A 45 10.80 -6.52 -11.30
CA ALA A 45 11.26 -5.14 -11.21
C ALA A 45 12.47 -5.04 -10.27
N ALA A 46 12.45 -5.73 -9.12
CA ALA A 46 13.57 -5.78 -8.18
C ALA A 46 14.82 -6.40 -8.83
N GLU A 47 14.68 -7.46 -9.61
CA GLU A 47 15.80 -8.11 -10.31
C GLU A 47 16.44 -7.21 -11.35
N LYS A 48 15.62 -6.59 -12.22
CA LYS A 48 16.10 -5.63 -13.22
C LYS A 48 16.74 -4.42 -12.54
N PHE A 49 16.10 -3.90 -11.50
CA PHE A 49 16.61 -2.77 -10.74
C PHE A 49 17.93 -3.08 -10.04
N ARG A 50 18.12 -4.30 -9.52
CA ARG A 50 19.40 -4.77 -8.97
C ARG A 50 20.50 -4.70 -10.03
N MET A 51 20.25 -5.21 -11.24
CA MET A 51 21.23 -5.22 -12.34
C MET A 51 21.64 -3.80 -12.75
N GLU A 52 20.69 -2.86 -12.80
CA GLU A 52 20.95 -1.49 -13.21
C GLU A 52 21.57 -0.60 -12.11
N SER A 53 21.10 -0.76 -10.87
CA SER A 53 21.49 0.11 -9.75
C SER A 53 22.67 -0.42 -8.93
N GLY A 54 22.96 -1.73 -9.02
CA GLY A 54 23.95 -2.41 -8.19
C GLY A 54 23.57 -2.51 -6.70
N ILE A 55 22.33 -2.17 -6.33
CA ILE A 55 21.84 -2.30 -4.95
C ILE A 55 21.36 -3.73 -4.72
N GLU A 56 21.91 -4.37 -3.69
CA GLU A 56 21.45 -5.68 -3.25
C GLU A 56 20.14 -5.57 -2.44
N PRO A 57 19.18 -6.48 -2.65
CA PRO A 57 17.96 -6.56 -1.87
C PRO A 57 18.27 -7.02 -0.43
N SER A 58 17.41 -6.64 0.52
CA SER A 58 17.56 -7.03 1.93
C SER A 58 17.16 -8.47 2.23
N VAL A 59 16.51 -9.12 1.28
CA VAL A 59 16.04 -10.51 1.36
C VAL A 59 16.34 -11.20 0.04
N ASP A 60 16.32 -12.53 0.06
CA ASP A 60 16.40 -13.32 -1.15
C ASP A 60 15.16 -13.09 -2.03
N LEU A 61 15.37 -12.83 -3.33
CA LEU A 61 14.29 -12.51 -4.26
C LEU A 61 13.40 -13.72 -4.54
N ASP A 62 13.92 -14.93 -4.36
CA ASP A 62 13.12 -16.16 -4.50
C ASP A 62 12.10 -16.33 -3.37
N SER A 63 12.34 -15.74 -2.20
CA SER A 63 11.34 -15.71 -1.12
C SER A 63 10.10 -14.85 -1.45
N LEU A 64 10.12 -14.10 -2.56
CA LEU A 64 8.96 -13.35 -3.02
C LEU A 64 7.98 -14.25 -3.79
N ASP A 65 8.44 -15.40 -4.32
CA ASP A 65 7.61 -16.25 -5.18
C ASP A 65 6.37 -16.78 -4.45
N GLU A 66 6.55 -17.14 -3.17
CA GLU A 66 5.47 -17.60 -2.30
C GLU A 66 4.41 -16.51 -2.11
N ARG A 67 4.83 -15.27 -1.82
CA ARG A 67 3.93 -14.12 -1.64
C ARG A 67 3.25 -13.71 -2.94
N ILE A 68 3.98 -13.72 -4.06
CA ILE A 68 3.44 -13.44 -5.39
C ILE A 68 2.37 -14.47 -5.74
N LYS A 69 2.63 -15.76 -5.48
CA LYS A 69 1.66 -16.82 -5.75
C LYS A 69 0.38 -16.67 -4.92
N ILE A 70 0.50 -16.35 -3.63
CA ILE A 70 -0.66 -16.07 -2.78
C ILE A 70 -1.47 -14.88 -3.35
N ARG A 71 -0.79 -13.78 -3.71
CA ARG A 71 -1.43 -12.61 -4.32
C ARG A 71 -2.15 -12.96 -5.63
N GLU A 72 -1.52 -13.74 -6.50
CA GLU A 72 -2.11 -14.15 -7.77
C GLU A 72 -3.38 -14.98 -7.59
N LEU A 73 -3.40 -15.90 -6.62
CA LEU A 73 -4.60 -16.69 -6.30
C LEU A 73 -5.74 -15.78 -5.84
N ILE A 74 -5.43 -14.80 -4.97
CA ILE A 74 -6.43 -13.83 -4.49
C ILE A 74 -6.96 -12.97 -5.65
N LEU A 75 -6.08 -12.44 -6.50
CA LEU A 75 -6.47 -11.61 -7.65
C LEU A 75 -7.27 -12.38 -8.71
N LYS A 76 -7.07 -13.70 -8.82
CA LYS A 76 -7.89 -14.58 -9.67
C LYS A 76 -9.24 -14.92 -9.06
N GLY A 77 -9.46 -14.61 -7.78
CA GLY A 77 -10.65 -15.00 -7.03
C GLY A 77 -10.60 -16.46 -6.55
N GLU A 78 -9.45 -17.12 -6.57
CA GLU A 78 -9.24 -18.49 -6.09
C GLU A 78 -8.94 -18.46 -4.57
N ILE A 79 -9.86 -17.91 -3.77
CA ILE A 79 -9.58 -17.57 -2.36
C ILE A 79 -9.35 -18.83 -1.51
N GLN A 80 -10.07 -19.93 -1.78
CA GLN A 80 -9.86 -21.19 -1.05
C GLN A 80 -8.46 -21.77 -1.27
N GLU A 81 -7.95 -21.70 -2.50
CA GLU A 81 -6.57 -22.12 -2.80
C GLU A 81 -5.55 -21.20 -2.12
N ALA A 82 -5.81 -19.89 -2.10
CA ALA A 82 -4.98 -18.93 -1.39
C ALA A 82 -4.92 -19.24 0.11
N ILE A 83 -6.05 -19.52 0.76
CA ILE A 83 -6.14 -19.89 2.18
C ILE A 83 -5.37 -21.19 2.46
N ALA A 84 -5.54 -22.20 1.62
CA ALA A 84 -4.81 -23.46 1.76
C ALA A 84 -3.29 -23.26 1.63
N LEU A 85 -2.86 -22.44 0.68
CA LEU A 85 -1.45 -22.10 0.48
C LEU A 85 -0.90 -21.32 1.69
N ILE A 86 -1.63 -20.33 2.18
CA ILE A 86 -1.24 -19.55 3.38
C ILE A 86 -1.05 -20.48 4.58
N ASN A 87 -2.00 -21.36 4.86
CA ASN A 87 -1.91 -22.29 5.99
C ASN A 87 -0.77 -23.30 5.84
N SER A 88 -0.38 -23.64 4.61
CA SER A 88 0.75 -24.52 4.34
C SER A 88 2.11 -23.85 4.56
N LEU A 89 2.23 -22.55 4.23
CA LEU A 89 3.48 -21.79 4.32
C LEU A 89 3.68 -21.14 5.69
N HIS A 90 2.61 -20.59 6.25
CA HIS A 90 2.60 -19.88 7.53
C HIS A 90 1.51 -20.46 8.44
N PRO A 91 1.78 -21.62 9.09
CA PRO A 91 0.86 -22.18 10.07
C PRO A 91 0.49 -21.13 11.12
N GLU A 92 -0.77 -21.10 11.55
CA GLU A 92 -1.30 -20.19 12.56
C GLU A 92 -1.40 -18.70 12.16
N LEU A 93 -1.02 -18.31 10.93
CA LEU A 93 -1.15 -16.90 10.48
C LEU A 93 -2.61 -16.44 10.54
N LEU A 94 -3.50 -17.24 9.97
CA LEU A 94 -4.94 -16.95 9.89
C LEU A 94 -5.63 -17.13 11.25
N ASP A 95 -5.11 -18.02 12.11
CA ASP A 95 -5.57 -18.16 13.50
C ASP A 95 -5.22 -16.94 14.36
N THR A 96 -4.05 -16.35 14.12
CA THR A 96 -3.59 -15.14 14.80
C THR A 96 -4.32 -13.91 14.27
N LYS A 97 -4.50 -13.82 12.94
CA LYS A 97 -5.17 -12.70 12.26
C LYS A 97 -6.60 -13.08 11.83
N ARG A 98 -7.45 -13.37 12.81
CA ARG A 98 -8.87 -13.78 12.58
C ARG A 98 -9.68 -12.82 11.72
N TYR A 99 -9.40 -11.52 11.79
CA TYR A 99 -10.09 -10.53 10.95
C TYR A 99 -9.76 -10.73 9.46
N LEU A 100 -8.49 -10.99 9.14
CA LEU A 100 -8.06 -11.28 7.76
C LEU A 100 -8.69 -12.57 7.26
N TYR A 101 -8.73 -13.62 8.09
CA TYR A 101 -9.41 -14.87 7.72
C TYR A 101 -10.89 -14.66 7.42
N PHE A 102 -11.58 -13.90 8.27
CA PHE A 102 -13.00 -13.57 8.06
C PHE A 102 -13.19 -12.79 6.77
N HIS A 103 -12.35 -11.78 6.52
CA HIS A 103 -12.45 -10.98 5.30
C HIS A 103 -12.26 -11.81 4.04
N LEU A 104 -11.26 -12.71 4.00
CA LEU A 104 -11.08 -13.65 2.88
C LEU A 104 -12.29 -14.56 2.68
N GLN A 105 -12.91 -15.04 3.75
CA GLN A 105 -14.13 -15.86 3.66
C GLN A 105 -15.34 -15.06 3.17
N GLU A 106 -15.46 -13.79 3.56
CA GLU A 106 -16.49 -12.89 3.02
C GLU A 106 -16.28 -12.64 1.52
N THR A 107 -15.04 -12.42 1.09
CA THR A 107 -14.69 -12.28 -0.33
C THR A 107 -15.10 -13.51 -1.13
N GLU A 108 -14.76 -14.71 -0.65
CA GLU A 108 -15.16 -15.96 -1.30
C GLU A 108 -16.68 -16.09 -1.37
N SER A 109 -17.38 -15.86 -0.25
CA SER A 109 -18.84 -16.00 -0.18
C SER A 109 -19.53 -15.03 -1.15
N ALA A 110 -19.00 -13.80 -1.27
CA ALA A 110 -19.51 -12.80 -2.20
C ALA A 110 -19.24 -13.20 -3.67
N LEU A 111 -18.07 -13.76 -3.97
CA LEU A 111 -17.74 -14.29 -5.29
C LEU A 111 -18.62 -15.48 -5.66
N GLU A 112 -18.80 -16.44 -4.76
CA GLU A 112 -19.67 -17.60 -4.95
C GLU A 112 -21.12 -17.16 -5.19
N PHE A 113 -21.63 -16.22 -4.40
CA PHE A 113 -22.97 -15.65 -4.58
C PHE A 113 -23.13 -14.95 -5.93
N ALA A 114 -22.13 -14.16 -6.35
CA ALA A 114 -22.13 -13.51 -7.66
C ALA A 114 -22.09 -14.52 -8.82
N GLN A 115 -21.34 -15.62 -8.69
CA GLN A 115 -21.18 -16.62 -9.74
C GLN A 115 -22.35 -17.59 -9.85
N THR A 116 -22.95 -18.00 -8.74
CA THR A 116 -24.02 -19.02 -8.72
C THR A 116 -25.41 -18.40 -8.81
N GLN A 117 -25.77 -17.59 -7.82
CA GLN A 117 -27.13 -17.09 -7.66
C GLN A 117 -27.47 -15.98 -8.65
N LEU A 118 -26.49 -15.14 -8.98
CA LEU A 118 -26.72 -13.96 -9.81
C LEU A 118 -26.46 -14.20 -11.30
N ALA A 119 -25.69 -15.23 -11.69
CA ALA A 119 -25.56 -15.65 -13.09
C ALA A 119 -26.85 -16.28 -13.64
N GLU A 120 -27.60 -17.01 -12.81
CA GLU A 120 -28.89 -17.61 -13.18
C GLU A 120 -30.05 -16.59 -13.18
N GLN A 121 -29.98 -15.54 -12.34
CA GLN A 121 -31.06 -14.56 -12.14
C GLN A 121 -30.80 -13.20 -12.84
N GLY A 122 -29.58 -12.96 -13.34
CA GLY A 122 -29.13 -11.66 -13.85
C GLY A 122 -29.75 -11.22 -15.18
N GLU A 123 -30.29 -12.14 -15.97
CA GLU A 123 -31.00 -11.81 -17.22
C GLU A 123 -32.45 -11.34 -16.99
N GLU A 124 -33.06 -11.66 -15.84
CA GLU A 124 -34.51 -11.50 -15.65
C GLU A 124 -34.92 -10.26 -14.82
N SER A 125 -34.02 -9.68 -14.02
CA SER A 125 -34.37 -8.54 -13.14
C SER A 125 -33.33 -7.42 -13.11
N ARG A 126 -33.80 -6.18 -13.31
CA ARG A 126 -32.98 -4.96 -13.24
C ARG A 126 -32.53 -4.62 -11.81
N GLU A 127 -33.22 -5.15 -10.81
CA GLU A 127 -32.85 -5.03 -9.39
C GLU A 127 -31.66 -5.93 -9.06
N CYS A 128 -31.58 -7.11 -9.69
CA CYS A 128 -30.46 -8.06 -9.59
C CYS A 128 -29.14 -7.43 -10.08
N LEU A 129 -29.17 -6.67 -11.18
CA LEU A 129 -28.02 -5.91 -11.69
C LEU A 129 -27.54 -4.82 -10.71
N THR A 130 -28.45 -4.18 -9.97
CA THR A 130 -28.08 -3.15 -8.99
C THR A 130 -27.39 -3.76 -7.78
N GLU A 131 -27.86 -4.92 -7.31
CA GLU A 131 -27.19 -5.64 -6.21
C GLU A 131 -25.87 -6.29 -6.67
N MET A 132 -25.73 -6.65 -7.95
CA MET A 132 -24.44 -7.04 -8.56
C MET A 132 -23.44 -5.89 -8.51
N GLU A 133 -23.83 -4.70 -8.95
CA GLU A 133 -22.98 -3.51 -8.90
C GLU A 133 -22.56 -3.18 -7.47
N ARG A 134 -23.46 -3.32 -6.48
CA ARG A 134 -23.12 -3.08 -5.06
C ARG A 134 -22.17 -4.13 -4.49
N THR A 135 -22.40 -5.41 -4.77
CA THR A 135 -21.56 -6.50 -4.26
C THR A 135 -20.17 -6.44 -4.89
N LEU A 136 -20.08 -6.22 -6.20
CA LEU A 136 -18.82 -6.03 -6.89
C LEU A 136 -18.12 -4.72 -6.50
N ALA A 137 -18.86 -3.65 -6.22
CA ALA A 137 -18.27 -2.41 -5.71
C ALA A 137 -17.65 -2.63 -4.33
N LEU A 138 -18.33 -3.32 -3.41
CA LEU A 138 -17.76 -3.67 -2.11
C LEU A 138 -16.46 -4.47 -2.26
N LEU A 139 -16.44 -5.44 -3.17
CA LEU A 139 -15.23 -6.21 -3.49
C LEU A 139 -14.13 -5.38 -4.18
N ALA A 140 -14.48 -4.37 -4.97
CA ALA A 140 -13.52 -3.59 -5.75
C ALA A 140 -12.80 -2.48 -4.93
N PHE A 141 -13.32 -2.14 -3.75
CA PHE A 141 -12.70 -1.12 -2.88
C PHE A 141 -11.80 -1.72 -1.81
N ASP A 142 -11.91 -3.02 -1.55
CA ASP A 142 -11.08 -3.73 -0.62
C ASP A 142 -9.95 -4.45 -1.40
N ASN A 143 -8.69 -4.29 -0.97
CA ASN A 143 -7.52 -4.93 -1.58
C ASN A 143 -7.04 -6.07 -0.68
N PRO A 144 -7.74 -7.23 -0.64
CA PRO A 144 -7.39 -8.34 0.25
C PRO A 144 -5.97 -8.86 0.00
N GLU A 145 -5.44 -8.73 -1.21
CA GLU A 145 -4.09 -9.13 -1.57
C GLU A 145 -3.01 -8.28 -0.90
N ASP A 146 -3.27 -6.99 -0.67
CA ASP A 146 -2.36 -6.09 0.05
C ASP A 146 -2.38 -6.43 1.55
N GLU A 147 -3.55 -6.68 2.12
CA GLU A 147 -3.70 -7.07 3.52
C GLU A 147 -3.01 -8.40 3.82
N VAL A 148 -3.18 -9.40 2.95
CA VAL A 148 -2.50 -10.70 3.08
C VAL A 148 -0.99 -10.53 2.97
N ASN A 149 -0.50 -9.73 2.01
CA ASN A 149 0.94 -9.48 1.89
C ASN A 149 1.52 -8.82 3.16
N GLN A 150 0.84 -7.82 3.72
CA GLN A 150 1.23 -7.20 4.98
C GLN A 150 1.21 -8.21 6.14
N ALA A 151 0.20 -9.08 6.17
CA ALA A 151 0.07 -10.10 7.20
C ALA A 151 1.20 -11.14 7.19
N VAL A 152 1.56 -11.62 6.01
CA VAL A 152 2.70 -12.53 5.84
C VAL A 152 3.98 -11.84 6.29
N LEU A 153 4.23 -10.61 5.86
CA LEU A 153 5.42 -9.86 6.25
C LEU A 153 5.51 -9.62 7.77
N ASP A 154 4.40 -9.23 8.40
CA ASP A 154 4.37 -9.06 9.86
C ASP A 154 4.69 -10.36 10.60
N HIS A 155 4.15 -11.49 10.13
CA HIS A 155 4.39 -12.80 10.72
C HIS A 155 5.84 -13.27 10.54
N GLU A 156 6.47 -12.92 9.43
CA GLU A 156 7.91 -13.12 9.19
C GLU A 156 8.80 -12.13 9.96
N ASN A 157 8.24 -11.24 10.79
CA ASN A 157 8.93 -10.13 11.46
C ASN A 157 9.66 -9.19 10.48
N ARG A 158 9.11 -8.99 9.29
CA ARG A 158 9.60 -8.08 8.26
C ARG A 158 8.81 -6.79 8.26
N GLU A 159 9.38 -5.74 7.67
CA GLU A 159 8.64 -4.48 7.49
C GLU A 159 7.54 -4.66 6.43
N SER A 160 6.29 -4.69 6.88
CA SER A 160 5.08 -4.80 6.05
C SER A 160 4.76 -3.54 5.26
N THR A 161 5.27 -2.38 5.68
CA THR A 161 5.08 -1.11 4.99
C THR A 161 6.39 -0.60 4.41
N PRO A 162 6.45 -0.30 3.09
CA PRO A 162 7.66 0.23 2.48
C PRO A 162 8.11 1.51 3.15
N LYS A 163 9.43 1.71 3.27
CA LYS A 163 10.01 2.92 3.86
C LYS A 163 9.59 4.17 3.08
N LEU A 164 9.49 4.07 1.76
CA LEU A 164 8.99 5.16 0.92
C LEU A 164 7.56 5.56 1.30
N ALA A 165 6.67 4.57 1.48
CA ALA A 165 5.29 4.82 1.92
C ALA A 165 5.24 5.42 3.33
N LYS A 166 6.09 4.97 4.26
CA LYS A 166 6.23 5.57 5.61
C LYS A 166 6.63 7.04 5.52
N LEU A 167 7.59 7.39 4.66
CA LEU A 167 8.02 8.78 4.46
C LEU A 167 6.89 9.66 3.89
N LEU A 168 6.12 9.14 2.93
CA LEU A 168 4.95 9.86 2.39
C LEU A 168 3.87 10.06 3.46
N LYS A 169 3.58 9.03 4.27
CA LYS A 169 2.66 9.13 5.40
C LYS A 169 3.14 10.15 6.43
N LEU A 170 4.44 10.19 6.72
CA LEU A 170 5.05 11.16 7.63
C LEU A 170 4.93 12.58 7.09
N LEU A 171 5.13 12.78 5.79
CA LEU A 171 4.92 14.06 5.12
C LEU A 171 3.46 14.53 5.28
N LEU A 172 2.51 13.67 4.93
CA LEU A 172 1.07 13.99 5.07
C LEU A 172 0.70 14.31 6.51
N TRP A 173 1.22 13.54 7.47
CA TRP A 173 1.02 13.80 8.90
C TRP A 173 1.61 15.16 9.30
N ALA A 174 2.84 15.48 8.89
CA ALA A 174 3.49 16.75 9.22
C ALA A 174 2.71 17.94 8.65
N GLN A 175 2.19 17.84 7.42
CA GLN A 175 1.32 18.86 6.83
C GLN A 175 0.03 19.04 7.63
N ASN A 176 -0.61 17.94 8.05
CA ASN A 176 -1.82 18.01 8.88
C ASN A 176 -1.56 18.64 10.26
N GLU A 177 -0.42 18.35 10.89
CA GLU A 177 -0.02 18.97 12.16
C GLU A 177 0.23 20.48 12.01
N LEU A 178 0.85 20.90 10.92
CA LEU A 178 1.06 22.32 10.61
C LEU A 178 -0.26 23.04 10.34
N ASP A 179 -1.20 22.38 9.63
CA ASP A 179 -2.55 22.88 9.39
C ASP A 179 -3.31 23.07 10.72
N GLN A 180 -3.23 22.10 11.65
CA GLN A 180 -3.84 22.20 12.98
C GLN A 180 -3.27 23.36 13.81
N LYS A 181 -1.97 23.61 13.69
CA LYS A 181 -1.27 24.72 14.35
C LYS A 181 -1.47 26.07 13.65
N LYS A 182 -2.19 26.10 12.51
CA LYS A 182 -2.43 27.29 11.68
C LYS A 182 -1.14 28.00 11.25
N VAL A 183 -0.09 27.22 11.01
CA VAL A 183 1.18 27.73 10.49
C VAL A 183 1.04 27.89 8.99
N LYS A 184 1.54 29.00 8.44
CA LYS A 184 1.62 29.18 6.99
C LYS A 184 2.88 28.49 6.47
N TYR A 185 2.72 27.53 5.58
CA TYR A 185 3.83 26.82 4.94
C TYR A 185 3.47 26.41 3.51
N PRO A 186 4.46 26.26 2.62
CA PRO A 186 4.23 25.72 1.28
C PRO A 186 3.79 24.25 1.36
N LYS A 187 2.59 23.95 0.85
CA LYS A 187 1.97 22.62 0.96
C LYS A 187 2.12 21.83 -0.33
N MET A 188 2.57 20.60 -0.22
CA MET A 188 2.55 19.64 -1.33
C MET A 188 1.11 19.16 -1.55
N THR A 189 0.53 19.52 -2.69
CA THR A 189 -0.85 19.17 -3.08
C THR A 189 -0.90 17.99 -4.04
N ASP A 190 0.12 17.81 -4.87
CA ASP A 190 0.25 16.67 -5.77
C ASP A 190 1.53 15.88 -5.44
N LEU A 191 1.36 14.75 -4.76
CA LEU A 191 2.46 13.85 -4.41
C LEU A 191 3.08 13.18 -5.65
N SER A 192 2.30 12.98 -6.73
CA SER A 192 2.76 12.28 -7.92
C SER A 192 3.65 13.16 -8.80
N LYS A 193 3.34 14.46 -8.88
CA LYS A 193 4.12 15.45 -9.62
C LYS A 193 5.09 16.24 -8.75
N GLY A 194 4.99 16.09 -7.43
CA GLY A 194 5.76 16.88 -6.46
C GLY A 194 5.39 18.36 -6.46
N THR A 195 4.14 18.71 -6.79
CA THR A 195 3.71 20.11 -6.90
C THR A 195 3.50 20.69 -5.50
N ILE A 196 4.19 21.80 -5.21
CA ILE A 196 4.06 22.57 -3.97
C ILE A 196 3.35 23.90 -4.26
N GLU A 197 2.30 24.19 -3.51
CA GLU A 197 1.56 25.45 -3.56
C GLU A 197 2.06 26.43 -2.50
N ASP A 198 1.81 27.72 -2.76
CA ASP A 198 2.14 28.80 -1.83
C ASP A 198 1.41 28.67 -0.49
N PRO A 199 2.00 29.17 0.61
CA PRO A 199 1.35 29.16 1.93
C PRO A 199 -0.02 29.84 1.88
N LYS A 200 -1.07 29.12 2.28
CA LYS A 200 -2.45 29.65 2.42
C LYS A 200 -2.71 30.15 3.83
#